data_AF-A0A2K1Y3E5-F1
#
_entry.id   AF-A0A2K1Y3E5-F1
#
_cell.length_a   1.000
_cell.length_b   1.000
_cell.length_c   1.000
_cell.angle_alpha   90.00
_cell.angle_beta   90.00
_cell.angle_gamma   90.00
#
_symmetry.space_group_name_H-M   'P 1'
#
loop_
_entity.id
_entity.type
_entity.pdbx_description
1 polymer ?
#
loop_
_entity_poly.entity_id
_entity_poly.type
_entity_poly.pdbx_seq_one_letter_code
_entity_poly.pdbx_strand_id
1 'polypeptide(L)' 'MDTAASQSPSSPSIMFYDFLYKMRNPASLNLVKSIKSFIVSFLFSYASPENNSKKVQEFFWTMEAAIIEHPL' A
#
# COMPACT_ATOMS: atom_id res chain seq x y z
N MET A 1 -11.57 33.87 18.09
CA MET A 1 -12.22 33.01 17.06
C MET A 1 -11.11 32.62 16.10
N ASP A 2 -10.40 31.56 16.45
CA ASP A 2 -9.28 31.07 15.67
C ASP A 2 -9.82 30.31 14.47
N THR A 3 -9.67 30.89 13.29
CA THR A 3 -10.03 30.25 12.03
C THR A 3 -9.08 29.09 11.80
N ALA A 4 -9.52 27.88 12.16
CA ALA A 4 -8.86 26.65 11.75
C ALA A 4 -8.77 26.64 10.22
N ALA A 5 -7.56 26.78 9.69
CA ALA A 5 -7.30 26.65 8.27
C ALA A 5 -7.73 25.24 7.84
N SER A 6 -8.80 25.17 7.04
CA SER A 6 -9.16 23.96 6.31
C SER A 6 -7.98 23.55 5.46
N GLN A 7 -7.24 22.54 5.91
CA GLN A 7 -6.22 21.90 5.11
C GLN A 7 -6.93 21.31 3.88
N SER A 8 -6.69 21.92 2.73
CA SER A 8 -7.13 21.40 1.44
C SER A 8 -6.64 19.96 1.30
N PRO A 9 -7.47 19.00 0.84
CA PRO A 9 -7.01 17.64 0.60
C PRO A 9 -5.86 17.71 -0.42
N SER A 10 -4.66 17.36 0.03
CA SER A 10 -3.48 17.26 -0.83
C SER A 10 -3.81 16.40 -2.04
N SER A 11 -3.46 16.84 -3.25
CA SER A 11 -3.77 16.12 -4.48
C SER A 11 -3.34 14.65 -4.38
N PRO A 12 -4.16 13.67 -4.84
CA PRO A 12 -3.85 12.23 -4.72
C PRO A 12 -2.46 11.86 -5.26
N SER A 13 -2.00 12.60 -6.26
CA SER A 13 -0.67 12.51 -6.84
C SER A 13 0.45 12.75 -5.82
N ILE A 14 0.30 13.75 -4.94
CA ILE A 14 1.29 14.10 -3.92
C ILE A 14 1.41 12.97 -2.89
N MET A 15 0.28 12.45 -2.40
CA MET A 15 0.24 11.31 -1.48
C MET A 15 0.91 10.05 -2.05
N PHE A 16 0.73 9.79 -3.35
CA PHE A 16 1.37 8.65 -4.00
C PHE A 16 2.89 8.80 -4.09
N TYR A 17 3.39 9.98 -4.48
CA TYR A 17 4.84 10.19 -4.54
C TYR A 17 5.51 10.18 -3.18
N ASP A 18 4.84 10.68 -2.14
CA ASP A 18 5.30 10.61 -0.75
C ASP A 18 5.38 9.16 -0.27
N PHE A 19 4.36 8.34 -0.57
CA PHE A 19 4.40 6.90 -0.32
C PHE A 19 5.59 6.24 -1.03
N LEU A 20 5.77 6.50 -2.33
CA LEU A 20 6.90 5.95 -3.08
C LEU A 20 8.26 6.41 -2.53
N TYR A 21 8.34 7.63 -2.02
CA TYR A 21 9.55 8.13 -1.35
C TYR A 21 9.82 7.35 -0.06
N LYS A 22 8.81 7.16 0.80
CA LYS A 22 8.93 6.34 2.03
C LYS A 22 9.35 4.90 1.72
N MET A 23 8.81 4.31 0.64
CA MET A 23 9.15 2.95 0.18
C MET A 23 10.58 2.80 -0.36
N ARG A 24 11.34 3.91 -0.53
CA ARG A 24 12.79 3.84 -0.84
C ARG A 24 13.65 3.71 0.42
N ASN A 25 13.09 3.95 1.61
CA ASN A 25 13.83 3.81 2.86
C ASN A 25 14.14 2.33 3.12
N PRO A 26 15.41 1.96 3.46
CA PRO A 26 15.78 0.58 3.76
C PRO A 26 14.91 -0.12 4.80
N ALA A 27 14.32 0.60 5.77
CA ALA A 27 13.42 0.01 6.75
C ALA A 27 12.16 -0.61 6.11
N SER A 28 11.70 -0.07 4.97
CA SER A 28 10.55 -0.58 4.20
C SER A 28 10.87 -1.82 3.33
N LEU A 29 12.11 -2.31 3.33
CA LEU A 29 12.57 -3.35 2.39
C LEU A 29 11.68 -4.60 2.40
N ASN A 30 11.26 -5.06 3.58
CA ASN A 30 10.41 -6.25 3.70
C ASN A 30 9.01 -5.99 3.14
N LEU A 31 8.47 -4.79 3.35
CA LEU A 31 7.18 -4.37 2.80
C LEU A 31 7.22 -4.36 1.26
N VAL A 32 8.24 -3.74 0.68
CA VAL A 32 8.45 -3.68 -0.77
C VAL A 32 8.63 -5.08 -1.37
N LYS A 33 9.39 -5.95 -0.71
CA LYS A 33 9.57 -7.35 -1.13
C LYS A 33 8.24 -8.11 -1.12
N SER A 34 7.43 -7.95 -0.07
CA SER A 34 6.11 -8.58 0.04
C SER A 34 5.19 -8.16 -1.11
N ILE A 35 5.12 -6.86 -1.42
CA ILE A 35 4.33 -6.33 -2.54
C ILE A 35 4.79 -6.92 -3.88
N LYS A 36 6.10 -6.89 -4.16
CA LYS A 36 6.63 -7.44 -5.41
C LYS A 36 6.38 -8.95 -5.53
N SER A 37 6.58 -9.69 -4.44
CA SER A 37 6.34 -11.14 -4.41
C SER A 37 4.87 -11.47 -4.66
N PHE A 38 3.94 -10.71 -4.07
CA PHE A 38 2.52 -10.87 -4.33
C PHE A 38 2.19 -10.61 -5.80
N ILE A 39 2.67 -9.52 -6.39
CA ILE A 39 2.42 -9.19 -7.81
C ILE A 39 2.92 -10.32 -8.72
N VAL A 40 4.15 -10.79 -8.51
CA VAL A 40 4.72 -11.89 -9.31
C VAL A 40 3.85 -13.15 -9.17
N SER A 41 3.53 -13.58 -7.96
CA SER A 41 2.66 -14.74 -7.70
C SER A 41 1.27 -14.59 -8.34
N PHE A 42 0.69 -13.40 -8.23
CA PHE A 42 -0.65 -13.10 -8.73
C PHE A 42 -0.72 -13.13 -10.27
N LEU A 43 0.31 -12.64 -10.96
CA LEU A 43 0.40 -12.68 -12.43
C LEU A 43 0.42 -14.11 -12.99
N PHE A 44 0.89 -15.09 -12.20
CA PHE A 44 0.89 -16.51 -12.57
C PHE A 44 -0.29 -17.28 -11.97
N SER A 45 -1.31 -16.60 -11.42
CA SER A 45 -2.50 -17.23 -10.85
C SER A 45 -3.46 -17.67 -11.96
N TYR A 46 -3.67 -18.98 -12.10
CA TYR A 46 -4.69 -19.56 -13.00
C TYR A 46 -6.08 -19.69 -12.34
N ALA A 47 -6.34 -18.93 -11.28
CA ALA A 47 -7.61 -19.01 -10.53
C ALA A 47 -8.74 -18.20 -11.20
N SER A 48 -9.99 -18.50 -10.83
CA SER A 48 -11.16 -17.75 -11.29
C SER A 48 -11.12 -16.28 -10.82
N PRO A 49 -11.89 -15.36 -11.45
CA PRO A 49 -11.98 -13.97 -11.03
C PRO A 49 -12.36 -13.77 -9.56
N GLU A 50 -13.26 -14.59 -9.02
CA GLU A 50 -13.71 -14.52 -7.62
C GLU A 50 -12.57 -14.89 -6.67
N ASN A 51 -11.83 -15.95 -6.99
CA ASN A 51 -10.69 -16.40 -6.20
C ASN A 51 -9.53 -15.40 -6.26
N ASN A 52 -9.28 -14.81 -7.43
CA ASN A 52 -8.30 -13.74 -7.59
C ASN A 52 -8.71 -12.49 -6.78
N SER A 53 -9.99 -12.12 -6.80
CA SER A 53 -10.50 -11.00 -6.01
C SER A 53 -10.31 -11.24 -4.52
N LYS A 54 -10.62 -12.45 -4.03
CA LYS A 54 -10.39 -12.85 -2.64
C LYS A 54 -8.91 -12.73 -2.25
N LYS A 55 -7.99 -13.25 -3.08
CA LYS A 55 -6.54 -13.15 -2.85
C LYS A 55 -6.06 -11.70 -2.76
N VAL A 56 -6.57 -10.80 -3.61
CA VAL A 56 -6.23 -9.37 -3.57
C VAL A 56 -6.74 -8.73 -2.28
N GLN A 57 -7.97 -9.02 -1.87
CA GLN A 57 -8.53 -8.49 -0.63
C GLN A 57 -7.77 -8.96 0.61
N GLU A 58 -7.42 -10.25 0.69
CA GLU A 58 -6.60 -10.80 1.78
C GLU A 58 -5.21 -10.16 1.84
N PHE A 59 -4.60 -9.94 0.68
CA PHE A 59 -3.33 -9.23 0.59
C PHE A 59 -3.45 -7.77 1.07
N PHE A 60 -4.49 -7.03 0.66
CA PHE A 60 -4.71 -5.67 1.12
C PHE A 60 -4.91 -5.58 2.63
N TRP A 61 -5.71 -6.47 3.21
CA TRP A 61 -5.91 -6.52 4.66
C TRP A 61 -4.60 -6.75 5.42
N THR A 62 -3.80 -7.71 4.95
CA THR A 62 -2.50 -8.03 5.56
C THR A 62 -1.50 -6.87 5.40
N MET A 63 -1.50 -6.24 4.24
CA MET A 63 -0.58 -5.15 3.91
C MET A 63 -0.93 -3.86 4.68
N GLU A 64 -2.21 -3.55 4.84
CA GLU A 64 -2.67 -2.41 5.63
C GLU A 64 -2.22 -2.54 7.09
N ALA A 65 -2.45 -3.70 7.71
CA ALA A 65 -1.96 -3.96 9.07
C ALA A 65 -0.43 -3.79 9.17
N ALA A 66 0.31 -4.35 8.21
CA ALA A 66 1.77 -4.21 8.16
C ALA A 66 2.25 -2.77 7.97
N ILE A 67 1.51 -1.94 7.21
CA ILE A 67 1.82 -0.51 7.02
C ILE A 67 1.53 0.28 8.29
N ILE A 68 0.41 0.04 8.96
CA ILE A 68 0.02 0.74 10.20
C ILE A 68 1.03 0.47 11.32
N GLU A 69 1.53 -0.76 11.42
CA GLU A 69 2.54 -1.15 12.41
C GLU A 69 3.97 -0.72 12.02
N HIS A 70 4.17 -0.24 10.78
CA HIS A 70 5.50 0.11 10.29
C HIS A 70 5.99 1.45 10.88
N PRO A 71 7.26 1.55 11.30
CA PRO A 71 7.79 2.75 11.96
C PRO A 71 8.01 4.00 11.07
N LEU A 72 7.48 4.04 9.83
CA LEU A 72 7.72 5.12 8.84
C LEU A 72 6.45 5.82 8.36
#